data_AF-A0A6G6BXC4-F1
#
_entry.id   AF-A0A6G6BXC4-F1
#
_cell.length_a   1.000
_cell.length_b   1.000
_cell.length_c   1.000
_cell.angle_alpha   90.00
_cell.angle_beta   90.00
_cell.angle_gamma   90.00
#
_symmetry.space_group_name_H-M   'P 1'
#
loop_
_entity.id
_entity.type
_entity.pdbx_description
1 polymer ?
#
loop_
_entity_poly.entity_id
_entity_poly.type
_entity_poly.pdbx_seq_one_letter_code
_entity_poly.pdbx_strand_id
1 'polypeptide(L)'
;MMKKDYYEVLNISRNSSSEEIKKAYRKLAIKYHPDKNPDNKKNAEEKFKEAAEAYEVLSDPEKKQRYDKFGHSGIKGNTSGGSGMNMEDIFTNFGDIFADAFGEGFSSFGFGKSTRHKTIKGSDLRIRVKLTLEEIANGIEKKVKVKRLKVANGIKFKNCTPCNGTGQITRIANTILGRMQTTSQCNICSGTGKRIEKIPYGANKHGLIKEEELVNIQIPAGLTEGIQLKVSGKGNEAPFNGIPGDLIVLIEEISHPKLKREGNNLHYDLYISFPDAILGASKEIPTISGKARIKIDPGTQSGKTLRLKNKGLPNIEGYGYGSLFIHVNVWTPRKINEEQRIFFEKMRKNENFFPHPGNSEKSFFDRVREMFS
;
A
#
# COMPACT_ATOMS: atom_id res chain seq x y z
N MET A 1 -35.48 -2.31 35.07
CA MET A 1 -34.44 -3.31 34.74
C MET A 1 -33.25 -3.08 35.65
N MET A 2 -32.70 -4.13 36.28
CA MET A 2 -31.43 -4.01 37.02
C MET A 2 -30.34 -3.63 36.02
N LYS A 3 -29.56 -2.57 36.30
CA LYS A 3 -28.40 -2.20 35.49
C LYS A 3 -27.36 -3.33 35.56
N LYS A 4 -26.79 -3.73 34.43
CA LYS A 4 -25.74 -4.76 34.34
C LYS A 4 -24.48 -4.30 35.05
N ASP A 5 -23.72 -5.23 35.63
CA ASP A 5 -22.46 -4.90 36.28
C ASP A 5 -21.45 -4.33 35.25
N TYR A 6 -20.80 -3.21 35.55
CA TYR A 6 -19.78 -2.61 34.67
C TYR A 6 -18.62 -3.56 34.34
N TYR A 7 -18.27 -4.49 35.24
CA TYR A 7 -17.27 -5.52 34.94
C TYR A 7 -17.78 -6.53 33.90
N GLU A 8 -19.07 -6.87 33.92
CA GLU A 8 -19.70 -7.73 32.92
C GLU A 8 -19.87 -7.02 31.57
N VAL A 9 -20.20 -5.73 31.60
CA VAL A 9 -20.32 -4.88 30.39
C VAL A 9 -18.98 -4.81 29.65
N LEU A 10 -17.88 -4.62 30.38
CA LEU A 10 -16.53 -4.64 29.79
C LEU A 10 -15.97 -6.06 29.59
N ASN A 11 -16.66 -7.09 30.09
CA ASN A 11 -16.27 -8.50 30.04
C ASN A 11 -14.88 -8.76 30.65
N ILE A 12 -14.66 -8.22 31.86
CA ILE A 12 -13.42 -8.28 32.62
C ILE A 12 -13.66 -8.74 34.05
N SER A 13 -12.59 -9.13 34.75
CA SER A 13 -12.65 -9.48 36.17
C SER A 13 -12.67 -8.24 37.07
N ARG A 14 -13.24 -8.35 38.27
CA ARG A 14 -13.22 -7.28 39.28
C ARG A 14 -11.80 -6.89 39.70
N ASN A 15 -10.86 -7.84 39.62
CA ASN A 15 -9.44 -7.62 39.94
C ASN A 15 -8.62 -7.10 38.74
N SER A 16 -9.26 -6.74 37.63
CA SER A 16 -8.54 -6.27 36.45
C SER A 16 -7.83 -4.93 36.70
N SER A 17 -6.63 -4.84 36.12
CA SER A 17 -5.80 -3.63 36.16
C SER A 17 -6.40 -2.51 35.32
N SER A 18 -5.98 -1.27 35.56
CA SER A 18 -6.41 -0.10 34.76
C SER A 18 -6.09 -0.27 33.27
N GLU A 19 -5.00 -0.95 32.94
CA GLU A 19 -4.61 -1.27 31.57
C GLU A 19 -5.55 -2.28 30.91
N GLU A 20 -5.97 -3.31 31.64
CA GLU A 20 -6.95 -4.31 31.19
C GLU A 20 -8.32 -3.68 30.95
N ILE A 21 -8.77 -2.82 31.87
CA ILE A 21 -10.03 -2.05 31.73
C ILE A 21 -9.99 -1.20 30.46
N LYS A 22 -8.87 -0.49 30.22
CA LYS A 22 -8.68 0.33 29.00
C LYS A 22 -8.61 -0.51 27.73
N LYS A 23 -8.04 -1.71 27.78
CA LYS A 23 -7.96 -2.62 26.64
C LYS A 23 -9.32 -3.22 26.28
N ALA A 24 -10.11 -3.59 27.29
CA ALA A 24 -11.45 -4.12 27.13
C ALA A 24 -12.41 -3.10 26.54
N TYR A 25 -12.40 -1.86 27.06
CA TYR A 25 -13.16 -0.75 26.50
C TYR A 25 -12.81 -0.50 25.03
N ARG A 26 -11.53 -0.44 24.67
CA ARG A 26 -11.08 -0.27 23.28
C ARG A 26 -11.63 -1.34 22.34
N LYS A 27 -11.66 -2.61 22.79
CA LYS A 27 -12.18 -3.72 22.00
C LYS A 27 -13.69 -3.59 21.74
N LEU A 28 -14.46 -3.13 22.73
CA LEU A 28 -15.90 -2.94 22.61
C LEU A 28 -16.25 -1.67 21.84
N ALA A 29 -15.50 -0.58 22.02
CA ALA A 29 -15.65 0.67 21.28
C ALA A 29 -15.48 0.47 19.77
N ILE A 30 -14.46 -0.30 19.35
CA ILE A 30 -14.27 -0.65 17.93
C ILE A 30 -15.38 -1.58 17.44
N LYS A 31 -15.82 -2.54 18.27
CA LYS A 31 -16.86 -3.51 17.90
C LYS A 31 -18.22 -2.86 17.69
N TYR A 32 -18.56 -1.85 18.47
CA TYR A 32 -19.85 -1.16 18.44
C TYR A 32 -19.79 0.23 17.79
N HIS A 33 -18.72 0.53 17.04
CA HIS A 33 -18.58 1.78 16.32
C HIS A 33 -19.69 1.92 15.23
N PRO A 34 -20.30 3.11 15.06
CA PRO A 34 -21.35 3.36 14.06
C PRO A 34 -20.94 2.95 12.64
N ASP A 35 -19.71 3.27 12.22
CA ASP A 35 -19.20 2.93 10.88
C ASP A 35 -19.09 1.43 10.63
N LYS A 36 -18.90 0.61 11.67
CA LYS A 36 -18.79 -0.86 11.53
C LYS A 36 -20.14 -1.57 11.68
N ASN A 37 -21.19 -0.85 12.10
CA ASN A 37 -22.52 -1.42 12.33
C ASN A 37 -23.62 -0.54 11.68
N PRO A 38 -23.57 -0.33 10.35
CA PRO A 38 -24.53 0.54 9.65
C PRO A 38 -25.98 0.03 9.72
N ASP A 39 -26.19 -1.29 9.84
CA ASP A 39 -27.52 -1.91 9.81
C ASP A 39 -28.15 -2.09 11.20
N ASN A 40 -27.36 -2.00 12.28
CA ASN A 40 -27.79 -2.25 13.67
C ASN A 40 -27.44 -1.07 14.61
N LYS A 41 -27.61 0.17 14.11
CA LYS A 41 -27.18 1.41 14.79
C LYS A 41 -27.71 1.55 16.22
N LYS A 42 -29.00 1.30 16.45
CA LYS A 42 -29.63 1.49 17.77
C LYS A 42 -29.06 0.56 18.85
N ASN A 43 -28.87 -0.72 18.52
CA ASN A 43 -28.34 -1.71 19.47
C ASN A 43 -26.82 -1.52 19.70
N ALA A 44 -26.08 -1.14 18.65
CA ALA A 44 -24.67 -0.79 18.78
C ALA A 44 -24.47 0.46 19.64
N GLU A 45 -25.32 1.48 19.47
CA GLU A 45 -25.30 2.71 20.26
C GLU A 45 -25.60 2.46 21.75
N GLU A 46 -26.61 1.65 22.08
CA GLU A 46 -26.92 1.30 23.47
C GLU A 46 -25.73 0.59 24.15
N LYS A 47 -25.13 -0.39 23.46
CA LYS A 47 -23.96 -1.13 23.98
C LYS A 47 -22.71 -0.27 24.07
N PHE A 48 -22.55 0.70 23.17
CA PHE A 48 -21.46 1.67 23.22
C PHE A 48 -21.62 2.61 24.41
N LYS A 49 -22.83 3.12 24.66
CA LYS A 49 -23.15 3.95 25.84
C LYS A 49 -22.91 3.20 27.15
N GLU A 50 -23.37 1.94 27.24
CA GLU A 50 -23.11 1.08 28.40
C GLU A 50 -21.60 0.88 28.63
N ALA A 51 -20.82 0.62 27.57
CA ALA A 51 -19.37 0.44 27.67
C ALA A 51 -18.63 1.73 28.06
N ALA A 52 -19.10 2.89 27.60
CA ALA A 52 -18.55 4.19 27.96
C ALA A 52 -18.83 4.55 29.43
N GLU A 53 -20.06 4.34 29.91
CA GLU A 53 -20.43 4.53 31.32
C GLU A 53 -19.59 3.62 32.23
N ALA A 54 -19.41 2.35 31.84
CA ALA A 54 -18.56 1.41 32.56
C ALA A 54 -17.08 1.85 32.62
N TYR A 55 -16.54 2.35 31.50
CA TYR A 55 -15.15 2.81 31.46
C TYR A 55 -14.94 4.08 32.27
N GLU A 56 -15.85 5.04 32.23
CA GLU A 56 -15.74 6.29 32.99
C GLU A 56 -15.68 6.03 34.51
N VAL A 57 -16.47 5.07 34.98
CA VAL A 57 -16.51 4.68 36.39
C VAL A 57 -15.30 3.84 36.78
N LEU A 58 -14.90 2.85 35.97
CA LEU A 58 -13.85 1.91 36.32
C LEU A 58 -12.42 2.41 36.02
N SER A 59 -12.27 3.43 35.16
CA SER A 59 -10.96 4.02 34.84
C SER A 59 -10.44 4.98 35.90
N ASP A 60 -11.33 5.61 36.66
CA ASP A 60 -10.99 6.51 37.76
C ASP A 60 -10.91 5.72 39.09
N PRO A 61 -9.77 5.75 39.81
CA PRO A 61 -9.60 4.99 41.04
C PRO A 61 -10.61 5.31 42.14
N GLU A 62 -11.05 6.57 42.26
CA GLU A 62 -12.01 7.00 43.28
C GLU A 62 -13.45 6.63 42.92
N LYS A 63 -13.81 6.70 41.63
CA LYS A 63 -15.12 6.24 41.14
C LYS A 63 -15.22 4.71 41.19
N LYS A 64 -14.15 4.00 40.82
CA LYS A 64 -14.04 2.54 40.91
C LYS A 64 -14.22 2.07 42.36
N GLN A 65 -13.51 2.69 43.30
CA GLN A 65 -13.64 2.33 44.72
C GLN A 65 -15.05 2.58 45.27
N ARG A 66 -15.73 3.65 44.85
CA ARG A 66 -17.12 3.90 45.23
C ARG A 66 -18.09 2.89 44.62
N TYR A 67 -17.90 2.53 43.36
CA TYR A 67 -18.67 1.49 42.68
C TYR A 67 -18.49 0.12 43.35
N ASP A 68 -17.26 -0.25 43.69
CA ASP A 68 -16.95 -1.53 44.33
C ASP A 68 -17.59 -1.65 45.73
N LYS A 69 -17.77 -0.52 46.44
CA LYS A 69 -18.36 -0.48 47.79
C LYS A 69 -19.90 -0.40 47.80
N PHE A 70 -20.49 0.33 46.86
CA PHE A 70 -21.92 0.71 46.91
C PHE A 70 -22.70 0.32 45.64
N GLY A 71 -22.06 -0.34 44.69
CA GLY A 71 -22.63 -0.66 43.38
C GLY A 71 -23.10 0.58 42.62
N HIS A 72 -24.09 0.40 41.74
CA HIS A 72 -24.69 1.47 40.94
C HIS A 72 -25.32 2.61 41.76
N SER A 73 -25.65 2.37 43.04
CA SER A 73 -26.22 3.38 43.93
C SER A 73 -25.18 4.40 44.42
N GLY A 74 -23.89 4.02 44.46
CA GLY A 74 -22.79 4.90 44.91
C GLY A 74 -22.38 5.98 43.91
N ILE A 75 -22.85 5.88 42.66
CA ILE A 75 -22.47 6.79 41.56
C ILE A 75 -23.56 7.84 41.30
N LYS A 76 -24.81 7.57 41.70
CA LYS A 76 -25.95 8.47 41.48
C LYS A 76 -25.93 9.75 42.31
N GLY A 77 -25.05 9.87 43.30
CA GLY A 77 -25.10 10.95 44.31
C GLY A 77 -24.15 12.13 44.10
N ASN A 78 -23.26 12.12 43.10
CA ASN A 78 -22.21 13.16 42.99
C ASN A 78 -22.04 13.77 41.59
N THR A 79 -22.97 13.51 40.66
CA THR A 79 -22.98 14.14 39.35
C THR A 79 -23.77 15.45 39.43
N SER A 80 -23.15 16.48 40.00
CA SER A 80 -23.57 17.86 39.72
C SER A 80 -23.30 18.11 38.23
N GLY A 81 -24.37 18.10 37.44
CA GLY A 81 -24.30 18.18 35.98
C GLY A 81 -25.20 17.15 35.31
N GLY A 82 -26.50 17.27 35.55
CA GLY A 82 -27.49 16.67 34.65
C GLY A 82 -27.37 17.34 33.29
N SER A 83 -26.60 16.72 32.40
CA SER A 83 -26.70 16.93 30.97
C SER A 83 -26.43 15.58 30.33
N GLY A 84 -27.41 15.06 29.60
CA GLY A 84 -27.24 13.84 28.83
C GLY A 84 -26.01 14.02 27.95
N MET A 85 -25.01 13.16 28.15
CA MET A 85 -23.85 13.13 27.27
C MET A 85 -24.35 12.79 25.86
N ASN A 86 -24.39 13.79 24.99
CA ASN A 86 -24.77 13.59 23.60
C ASN A 86 -23.67 12.80 22.89
N MET A 87 -24.07 12.02 21.89
CA MET A 87 -23.16 11.15 21.13
C MET A 87 -21.97 11.94 20.58
N GLU A 88 -22.20 13.15 20.08
CA GLU A 88 -21.15 14.09 19.65
C GLU A 88 -20.17 14.47 20.76
N ASP A 89 -20.60 14.72 22.01
CA ASP A 89 -19.69 15.12 23.09
C ASP A 89 -18.81 13.96 23.57
N ILE A 90 -19.35 12.73 23.59
CA ILE A 90 -18.57 11.52 23.90
C ILE A 90 -17.59 11.23 22.76
N PHE A 91 -18.03 11.33 21.50
CA PHE A 91 -17.16 11.11 20.34
C PHE A 91 -16.12 12.21 20.16
N THR A 92 -16.35 13.44 20.59
CA THR A 92 -15.35 14.52 20.48
C THR A 92 -14.32 14.42 21.61
N ASN A 93 -14.75 14.21 22.86
CA ASN A 93 -13.82 14.02 23.99
C ASN A 93 -13.03 12.71 23.92
N PHE A 94 -13.60 11.64 23.34
CA PHE A 94 -12.87 10.39 23.13
C PHE A 94 -12.24 10.29 21.74
N GLY A 95 -12.72 11.02 20.75
CA GLY A 95 -12.19 11.09 19.39
C GLY A 95 -10.84 11.77 19.35
N ASP A 96 -10.61 12.80 20.16
CA ASP A 96 -9.26 13.38 20.29
C ASP A 96 -8.27 12.41 20.96
N ILE A 97 -8.74 11.59 21.92
CA ILE A 97 -7.94 10.53 22.56
C ILE A 97 -7.74 9.31 21.63
N PHE A 98 -8.68 9.03 20.72
CA PHE A 98 -8.62 7.91 19.77
C PHE A 98 -7.91 8.27 18.46
N ALA A 99 -8.03 9.53 17.99
CA ALA A 99 -7.33 10.05 16.83
C ALA A 99 -5.82 10.16 17.12
N ASP A 100 -5.44 10.64 18.31
CA ASP A 100 -4.04 10.63 18.76
C ASP A 100 -3.48 9.22 19.01
N ALA A 101 -4.32 8.21 19.19
CA ALA A 101 -3.90 6.82 19.44
C ALA A 101 -3.86 5.94 18.18
N PHE A 102 -4.53 6.32 17.08
CA PHE A 102 -4.66 5.48 15.88
C PHE A 102 -4.19 6.15 14.57
N GLY A 103 -3.84 7.44 14.59
CA GLY A 103 -3.17 8.13 13.49
C GLY A 103 -1.78 8.64 13.90
N GLU A 104 -0.72 7.89 13.56
CA GLU A 104 0.68 8.36 13.57
C GLU A 104 1.15 9.14 14.83
N GLY A 105 1.22 8.50 16.00
CA GLY A 105 1.58 9.25 17.20
C GLY A 105 2.01 8.45 18.42
N PHE A 106 3.06 7.62 18.31
CA PHE A 106 3.71 7.03 19.49
C PHE A 106 4.48 8.11 20.30
N SER A 107 3.74 9.00 20.97
CA SER A 107 4.22 9.88 22.06
C SER A 107 3.15 10.84 22.55
N SER A 108 2.41 10.46 23.59
CA SER A 108 2.06 11.42 24.64
C SER A 108 1.43 10.68 25.80
N PHE A 109 2.20 10.56 26.88
CA PHE A 109 1.81 10.73 28.28
C PHE A 109 2.92 10.13 29.15
N GLY A 110 4.08 10.76 29.05
CA GLY A 110 5.11 10.78 30.07
C GLY A 110 5.42 12.24 30.32
N PHE A 111 5.24 12.68 31.57
CA PHE A 111 5.67 13.98 32.05
C PHE A 111 7.16 14.17 31.74
N GLY A 112 7.42 14.95 30.71
CA GLY A 112 8.75 15.19 30.18
C GLY A 112 8.57 15.99 28.91
N LYS A 113 8.76 17.30 29.03
CA LYS A 113 8.87 18.23 27.90
C LYS A 113 10.18 17.89 27.18
N SER A 114 10.24 16.72 26.57
CA SER A 114 11.35 16.29 25.74
C SER A 114 11.29 17.17 24.52
N THR A 115 12.16 18.16 24.49
CA THR A 115 12.57 18.91 23.31
C THR A 115 13.00 17.90 22.25
N ARG A 116 12.05 17.33 21.51
CA ARG A 116 12.35 16.52 20.34
C ARG A 116 12.97 17.47 19.32
N HIS A 117 14.29 17.45 19.26
CA HIS A 117 15.03 17.95 18.11
C HIS A 117 14.38 17.35 16.87
N LYS A 118 13.81 18.21 16.03
CA LYS A 118 13.30 17.81 14.71
C LYS A 118 14.52 17.31 13.93
N THR A 119 14.69 15.99 13.88
CA THR A 119 15.75 15.37 13.09
C THR A 119 15.51 15.76 11.65
N ILE A 120 16.52 16.38 11.04
CA ILE A 120 16.45 16.79 9.64
C ILE A 120 16.42 15.51 8.82
N LYS A 121 15.40 15.35 7.97
CA LYS A 121 15.34 14.24 7.01
C LYS A 121 15.94 14.70 5.69
N GLY A 122 16.71 13.83 5.05
CA GLY A 122 17.23 14.05 3.72
C GLY A 122 16.13 13.92 2.67
N SER A 123 16.38 14.46 1.48
CA SER A 123 15.41 14.35 0.38
C SER A 123 15.35 12.92 -0.17
N ASP A 124 14.17 12.47 -0.54
CA ASP A 124 14.00 11.17 -1.18
C ASP A 124 14.57 11.17 -2.61
N LEU A 125 15.05 10.01 -3.07
CA LEU A 125 15.53 9.77 -4.42
C LEU A 125 14.50 8.96 -5.20
N ARG A 126 14.25 9.31 -6.46
CA ARG A 126 13.37 8.55 -7.36
C ARG A 126 14.18 7.98 -8.51
N ILE A 127 14.10 6.67 -8.69
CA ILE A 127 14.71 5.97 -9.82
C ILE A 127 13.68 5.14 -10.56
N ARG A 128 13.92 4.92 -11.84
CA ARG A 128 13.12 4.03 -12.68
C ARG A 128 13.91 2.77 -12.96
N VAL A 129 13.30 1.63 -12.67
CA VAL A 129 13.91 0.32 -12.94
C VAL A 129 13.03 -0.39 -13.94
N LYS A 130 13.63 -0.65 -15.11
CA LYS A 130 12.99 -1.42 -16.17
C LYS A 130 13.14 -2.90 -15.89
N LEU A 131 12.03 -3.63 -15.97
CA LEU A 131 11.97 -5.07 -15.76
C LEU A 131 11.38 -5.79 -16.98
N THR A 132 11.89 -6.97 -17.27
CA THR A 132 11.27 -7.88 -18.26
C THR A 132 10.15 -8.69 -17.62
N LEU A 133 9.26 -9.26 -18.45
CA LEU A 133 8.22 -10.18 -17.97
C LEU A 133 8.78 -11.38 -17.19
N GLU A 134 9.96 -11.88 -17.57
CA GLU A 134 10.64 -12.98 -16.90
C GLU A 134 11.13 -12.58 -15.50
N GLU A 135 11.73 -11.38 -15.37
CA GLU A 135 12.14 -10.83 -14.08
C GLU A 135 10.92 -10.59 -13.17
N ILE A 136 9.82 -10.09 -13.71
CA ILE A 136 8.57 -9.86 -12.97
C ILE A 136 7.95 -11.18 -12.50
N ALA A 137 7.97 -12.24 -13.32
CA ALA A 137 7.34 -13.51 -12.96
C ALA A 137 8.08 -14.27 -11.85
N ASN A 138 9.42 -14.21 -11.85
CA ASN A 138 10.23 -14.94 -10.88
C ASN A 138 10.55 -14.11 -9.62
N GLY A 139 10.51 -12.78 -9.73
CA GLY A 139 11.12 -11.90 -8.74
C GLY A 139 12.64 -11.91 -8.87
N ILE A 140 13.28 -10.79 -8.56
CA ILE A 140 14.74 -10.67 -8.71
C ILE A 140 15.34 -9.72 -7.68
N GLU A 141 16.57 -10.01 -7.27
CA GLU A 141 17.41 -9.05 -6.55
C GLU A 141 18.24 -8.25 -7.56
N LYS A 142 17.94 -6.96 -7.72
CA LYS A 142 18.61 -6.10 -8.69
C LYS A 142 19.55 -5.13 -7.98
N LYS A 143 20.83 -5.13 -8.39
CA LYS A 143 21.82 -4.15 -7.92
C LYS A 143 21.74 -2.90 -8.79
N VAL A 144 21.27 -1.79 -8.23
CA VAL A 144 21.13 -0.53 -8.97
C VAL A 144 22.16 0.48 -8.47
N LYS A 145 22.87 1.10 -9.41
CA LYS A 145 23.82 2.17 -9.13
C LYS A 145 23.07 3.47 -8.95
N VAL A 146 23.06 4.00 -7.73
CA VAL A 146 22.34 5.21 -7.36
C VAL A 146 23.34 6.32 -7.06
N LYS A 147 23.13 7.48 -7.68
CA LYS A 147 23.85 8.73 -7.39
C LYS A 147 23.16 9.43 -6.24
N ARG A 148 23.74 9.40 -5.04
CA ARG A 148 23.17 10.03 -3.85
C ARG A 148 24.11 11.06 -3.24
N LEU A 149 23.54 12.00 -2.50
CA LEU A 149 24.28 12.99 -1.72
C LEU A 149 24.64 12.37 -0.36
N LYS A 150 25.93 12.31 -0.02
CA LYS A 150 26.44 11.90 1.29
C LYS A 150 27.15 13.05 1.99
N VAL A 151 27.16 13.03 3.33
CA VAL A 151 27.95 13.99 4.12
C VAL A 151 29.43 13.78 3.83
N ALA A 152 30.13 14.85 3.46
CA ALA A 152 31.55 14.78 3.16
C ALA A 152 32.39 14.40 4.39
N ASN A 153 33.39 13.53 4.17
CA ASN A 153 34.35 13.16 5.20
C ASN A 153 35.12 14.40 5.69
N GLY A 154 35.16 14.62 7.01
CA GLY A 154 35.90 15.72 7.63
C GLY A 154 35.08 17.01 7.89
N ILE A 155 33.76 16.98 7.71
CA ILE A 155 32.90 18.08 8.15
C ILE A 155 32.85 18.17 9.67
N LYS A 156 33.14 19.37 10.18
CA LYS A 156 32.94 19.71 11.59
C LYS A 156 31.70 20.57 11.74
N PHE A 157 30.81 20.12 12.61
CA PHE A 157 29.62 20.85 13.00
C PHE A 157 29.88 21.53 14.35
N LYS A 158 29.52 22.81 14.45
CA LYS A 158 29.55 23.59 15.69
C LYS A 158 28.13 23.89 16.13
N ASN A 159 27.91 23.93 17.44
CA ASN A 159 26.61 24.34 17.97
C ASN A 159 26.34 25.80 17.60
N CYS A 160 25.10 26.09 17.23
CA CYS A 160 24.67 27.44 16.93
C CYS A 160 24.66 28.25 18.23
N THR A 161 25.55 29.24 18.32
CA THR A 161 25.71 30.16 19.45
C THR A 161 24.41 30.83 19.92
N PRO A 162 23.59 31.47 19.05
CA PRO A 162 22.39 32.18 19.49
C PRO A 162 21.29 31.28 20.09
N CYS A 163 21.27 29.98 19.80
CA CYS A 163 20.31 29.05 20.40
C CYS A 163 20.99 27.99 21.29
N ASN A 164 22.31 28.07 21.51
CA ASN A 164 23.10 27.06 22.23
C ASN A 164 22.76 25.61 21.83
N GLY A 165 22.63 25.34 20.53
CA GLY A 165 22.31 24.00 20.06
C GLY A 165 20.82 23.62 20.07
N THR A 166 19.95 24.37 20.75
CA THR A 166 18.52 24.00 20.93
C THR A 166 17.67 24.17 19.66
N GLY A 167 18.14 24.95 18.67
CA GLY A 167 17.41 25.23 17.43
C GLY A 167 16.25 26.21 17.57
N GLN A 168 15.88 26.59 18.80
CA GLN A 168 14.80 27.52 19.10
C GLN A 168 15.31 28.66 19.98
N ILE A 169 14.70 29.83 19.84
CA ILE A 169 14.99 30.99 20.68
C ILE A 169 13.69 31.38 21.37
N THR A 170 13.76 31.39 22.70
CA THR A 170 12.68 31.85 23.56
C THR A 170 12.73 33.38 23.67
N ARG A 171 11.66 34.05 23.24
CA ARG A 171 11.47 35.49 23.45
C ARG A 171 10.46 35.71 24.57
N ILE A 172 10.89 36.42 25.60
CA ILE A 172 10.02 36.82 26.70
C ILE A 172 9.56 38.25 26.40
N ALA A 173 8.25 38.45 26.26
CA ALA A 173 7.64 39.76 26.06
C ALA A 173 6.77 40.09 27.28
N ASN A 174 6.96 41.27 27.85
CA ASN A 174 6.10 41.76 28.93
C ASN A 174 4.83 42.35 28.32
N THR A 175 3.68 41.74 28.61
CA THR A 175 2.36 42.23 28.20
C THR A 175 1.60 42.75 29.42
N ILE A 176 0.52 43.50 29.20
CA ILE A 176 -0.33 44.05 30.27
C ILE A 176 -0.93 42.93 31.15
N LEU A 177 -1.01 41.70 30.62
CA LEU A 177 -1.51 40.50 31.32
C LEU A 177 -0.39 39.64 31.95
N GLY A 178 0.86 40.11 31.95
CA GLY A 178 2.01 39.41 32.50
C GLY A 178 3.08 39.05 31.47
N ARG A 179 4.07 38.24 31.91
CA ARG A 179 5.20 37.82 31.05
C ARG A 179 4.75 36.71 30.10
N MET A 180 4.63 37.04 28.81
CA MET A 180 4.33 36.07 27.77
C MET A 180 5.64 35.51 27.19
N GLN A 181 5.84 34.20 27.29
CA GLN A 181 6.98 33.51 26.71
C GLN A 181 6.58 32.92 25.35
N THR A 182 7.22 33.38 24.28
CA THR A 182 7.00 32.86 22.92
C THR A 182 8.27 32.18 22.42
N THR A 183 8.14 30.96 21.91
CA THR A 183 9.27 30.23 21.32
C THR A 183 9.22 30.40 19.81
N SER A 184 10.34 30.82 19.22
CA SER A 184 10.50 30.98 17.76
C SER A 184 11.67 30.15 17.26
N GLN A 185 11.63 29.74 15.97
CA GLN A 185 12.75 29.04 15.35
C GLN A 185 13.98 29.97 15.29
N CYS A 186 15.16 29.44 15.58
CA CYS A 186 16.39 30.25 15.51
C CYS A 186 16.64 30.70 14.06
N ASN A 187 16.63 32.00 13.80
CA ASN A 187 16.84 32.57 12.46
C ASN A 187 18.20 32.21 11.86
N ILE A 188 19.21 31.94 12.69
CA ILE A 188 20.59 31.69 12.24
C ILE A 188 20.82 30.23 11.83
N CYS A 189 20.26 29.27 12.56
CA CYS A 189 20.36 27.85 12.19
C CYS A 189 19.10 27.28 11.57
N SER A 190 18.04 28.08 11.40
CA SER A 190 16.75 27.61 10.88
C SER A 190 16.29 26.33 11.57
N GLY A 191 16.37 26.26 12.90
CA GLY A 191 15.89 25.10 13.66
C GLY A 191 16.84 23.91 13.76
N THR A 192 17.97 23.90 13.06
CA THR A 192 18.88 22.73 13.05
C THR A 192 19.74 22.62 14.31
N GLY A 193 19.89 23.71 15.07
CA GLY A 193 20.74 23.76 16.27
C GLY A 193 22.25 23.75 15.98
N LYS A 194 22.67 23.36 14.77
CA LYS A 194 24.08 23.21 14.38
C LYS A 194 24.41 24.08 13.15
N ARG A 195 25.69 24.45 13.03
CA ARG A 195 26.27 25.19 11.91
C ARG A 195 27.51 24.47 11.38
N ILE A 196 27.77 24.59 10.09
CA ILE A 196 28.96 24.02 9.46
C ILE A 196 30.12 24.98 9.70
N GLU A 197 31.21 24.51 10.31
CA GLU A 197 32.39 25.32 10.61
C GLU A 197 33.39 25.30 9.45
N LYS A 198 33.59 24.14 8.83
CA LYS A 198 34.48 23.95 7.69
C LYS A 198 33.82 23.05 6.65
N ILE A 199 33.75 23.53 5.41
CA ILE A 199 33.28 22.76 4.26
C ILE A 199 34.51 22.21 3.53
N PRO A 200 34.64 20.87 3.38
CA PRO A 200 35.72 20.28 2.60
C PRO A 200 35.55 20.53 1.10
N TYR A 201 36.65 20.45 0.35
CA TYR A 201 36.65 20.67 -1.10
C TYR A 201 35.73 19.66 -1.82
N GLY A 202 34.94 20.13 -2.78
CA GLY A 202 33.99 19.32 -3.54
C GLY A 202 32.60 19.12 -2.90
N ALA A 203 32.41 19.59 -1.65
CA ALA A 203 31.11 19.55 -1.00
C ALA A 203 30.26 20.81 -1.30
N ASN A 204 28.93 20.64 -1.35
CA ASN A 204 28.02 21.77 -1.55
C ASN A 204 27.90 22.67 -0.30
N LYS A 205 27.08 23.72 -0.36
CA LYS A 205 26.82 24.66 0.76
C LYS A 205 26.33 24.00 2.05
N HIS A 206 25.82 22.77 1.96
CA HIS A 206 25.34 21.96 3.07
C HIS A 206 26.32 20.84 3.48
N GLY A 207 27.51 20.80 2.86
CA GLY A 207 28.51 19.79 3.17
C GLY A 207 28.24 18.41 2.55
N LEU A 208 27.45 18.34 1.48
CA LEU A 208 27.14 17.07 0.81
C LEU A 208 27.96 16.91 -0.47
N ILE A 209 28.43 15.69 -0.72
CA ILE A 209 29.15 15.26 -1.94
C ILE A 209 28.28 14.23 -2.68
N LYS A 210 28.33 14.25 -4.02
CA LYS A 210 27.68 13.23 -4.84
C LYS A 210 28.56 11.97 -4.87
N GLU A 211 28.02 10.85 -4.41
CA GLU A 211 28.68 9.55 -4.43
C GLU A 211 27.78 8.53 -5.14
N GLU A 212 28.40 7.59 -5.84
CA GLU A 212 27.72 6.47 -6.47
C GLU A 212 27.77 5.25 -5.55
N GLU A 213 26.60 4.73 -5.18
CA GLU A 213 26.48 3.53 -4.34
C GLU A 213 25.67 2.46 -5.07
N LEU A 214 26.09 1.20 -4.95
CA LEU A 214 25.30 0.06 -5.39
C LEU A 214 24.31 -0.31 -4.28
N VAL A 215 23.02 -0.18 -4.58
CA VAL A 215 21.94 -0.55 -3.68
C VAL A 215 21.30 -1.84 -4.20
N ASN A 216 21.22 -2.85 -3.35
CA ASN A 216 20.48 -4.08 -3.65
C ASN A 216 19.00 -3.84 -3.37
N ILE A 217 18.15 -4.05 -4.36
CA ILE A 217 16.70 -3.90 -4.25
C ILE A 217 16.08 -5.28 -4.48
N GLN A 218 15.31 -5.76 -3.49
CA GLN A 218 14.52 -6.98 -3.62
C GLN A 218 13.18 -6.63 -4.27
N ILE A 219 12.95 -7.20 -5.44
CA ILE A 219 11.75 -6.95 -6.23
C ILE A 219 10.89 -8.23 -6.18
N PRO A 220 9.73 -8.20 -5.48
CA PRO A 220 8.85 -9.35 -5.40
C PRO A 220 8.27 -9.74 -6.77
N ALA A 221 7.94 -11.02 -6.92
CA ALA A 221 7.30 -11.52 -8.11
C ALA A 221 5.86 -10.97 -8.26
N GLY A 222 5.40 -10.80 -9.50
CA GLY A 222 4.01 -10.45 -9.81
C GLY A 222 3.69 -8.95 -9.79
N LEU A 223 4.69 -8.07 -9.66
CA LEU A 223 4.49 -6.62 -9.65
C LEU A 223 3.77 -6.14 -10.92
N THR A 224 2.86 -5.20 -10.75
CA THR A 224 2.25 -4.44 -11.84
C THR A 224 3.07 -3.18 -12.13
N GLU A 225 2.95 -2.70 -13.37
CA GLU A 225 3.56 -1.45 -13.78
C GLU A 225 3.01 -0.27 -12.95
N GLY A 226 3.89 0.68 -12.62
CA GLY A 226 3.52 1.88 -11.88
C GLY A 226 3.56 1.74 -10.35
N ILE A 227 3.77 0.54 -9.81
CA ILE A 227 4.01 0.35 -8.37
C ILE A 227 5.33 1.03 -7.96
N GLN A 228 5.31 1.70 -6.80
CA GLN A 228 6.48 2.32 -6.18
C GLN A 228 6.96 1.49 -5.00
N LEU A 229 8.20 1.00 -5.07
CA LEU A 229 8.86 0.33 -3.95
C LEU A 229 9.71 1.34 -3.16
N LYS A 230 9.53 1.38 -1.84
CA LYS A 230 10.29 2.27 -0.96
C LYS A 230 11.40 1.50 -0.25
N VAL A 231 12.64 1.91 -0.47
CA VAL A 231 13.82 1.41 0.24
C VAL A 231 14.27 2.47 1.24
N SER A 232 14.01 2.21 2.52
CA SER A 232 14.21 3.18 3.60
C SER A 232 15.69 3.55 3.78
N GLY A 233 15.98 4.84 4.00
CA GLY A 233 17.32 5.34 4.33
C GLY A 233 18.36 5.26 3.20
N LYS A 234 17.95 4.92 1.98
CA LYS A 234 18.81 4.85 0.78
C LYS A 234 18.67 6.07 -0.15
N GLY A 235 17.95 7.10 0.28
CA GLY A 235 17.89 8.41 -0.38
C GLY A 235 19.14 9.27 -0.11
N ASN A 236 18.98 10.59 -0.25
CA ASN A 236 20.05 11.53 0.06
C ASN A 236 20.23 11.67 1.57
N GLU A 237 21.47 11.81 2.04
CA GLU A 237 21.74 12.12 3.44
C GLU A 237 21.34 13.56 3.77
N ALA A 238 20.94 13.76 5.02
CA ALA A 238 20.72 15.09 5.56
C ALA A 238 22.01 15.67 6.14
N PRO A 239 22.21 17.00 6.03
CA PRO A 239 23.27 17.66 6.77
C PRO A 239 23.05 17.52 8.29
N PHE A 240 24.10 17.79 9.08
CA PHE A 240 24.07 17.81 10.55
C PHE A 240 23.77 16.47 11.23
N ASN A 241 24.13 15.35 10.58
CA ASN A 241 23.83 13.98 11.01
C ASN A 241 22.31 13.74 11.13
N GLY A 242 21.55 14.29 10.19
CA GLY A 242 20.13 13.98 10.05
C GLY A 242 19.89 12.58 9.48
N ILE A 243 18.63 12.18 9.43
CA ILE A 243 18.22 10.88 8.90
C ILE A 243 18.25 10.94 7.36
N PRO A 244 18.83 9.96 6.65
CA PRO A 244 18.75 9.92 5.20
C PRO A 244 17.31 9.84 4.69
N GLY A 245 17.08 10.37 3.50
CA GLY A 245 15.83 10.17 2.76
C GLY A 245 15.64 8.72 2.33
N ASP A 246 14.55 8.45 1.64
CA ASP A 246 14.23 7.12 1.12
C ASP A 246 14.53 7.03 -0.39
N LEU A 247 14.80 5.82 -0.88
CA LEU A 247 14.88 5.55 -2.32
C LEU A 247 13.54 4.97 -2.79
N ILE A 248 12.86 5.72 -3.63
CA ILE A 248 11.59 5.34 -4.26
C ILE A 248 11.90 4.79 -5.65
N VAL A 249 11.59 3.51 -5.84
CA VAL A 249 11.87 2.76 -7.06
C VAL A 249 10.56 2.62 -7.82
N LEU A 250 10.44 3.29 -8.95
CA LEU A 250 9.32 3.15 -9.87
C LEU A 250 9.62 2.00 -10.84
N ILE A 251 8.74 1.01 -10.89
CA ILE A 251 8.87 -0.14 -11.77
C ILE A 251 8.21 0.17 -13.11
N GLU A 252 8.99 0.01 -14.19
CA GLU A 252 8.53 0.11 -15.58
C GLU A 252 8.64 -1.28 -16.23
N GLU A 253 7.58 -1.75 -16.88
CA GLU A 253 7.59 -3.01 -17.60
C GLU A 253 8.11 -2.82 -19.03
N ILE A 254 9.05 -3.65 -19.45
CA ILE A 254 9.49 -3.72 -20.84
C ILE A 254 8.50 -4.60 -21.60
N SER A 255 7.79 -4.02 -22.57
CA SER A 255 6.87 -4.75 -23.42
C SER A 255 7.57 -5.90 -24.16
N HIS A 256 7.05 -7.11 -24.00
CA HIS A 256 7.61 -8.30 -24.65
C HIS A 256 7.10 -8.43 -26.10
N PRO A 257 7.95 -8.80 -27.08
CA PRO A 257 7.56 -8.81 -28.50
C PRO A 257 6.47 -9.82 -28.84
N LYS A 258 6.36 -10.90 -28.08
CA LYS A 258 5.43 -12.02 -28.34
C LYS A 258 4.28 -12.13 -27.35
N LEU A 259 4.47 -11.67 -26.11
CA LEU A 259 3.55 -11.91 -25.00
C LEU A 259 3.01 -10.55 -24.58
N LYS A 260 1.69 -10.42 -24.56
CA LYS A 260 1.01 -9.21 -24.10
C LYS A 260 0.44 -9.47 -22.71
N ARG A 261 0.74 -8.59 -21.76
CA ARG A 261 0.23 -8.71 -20.38
C ARG A 261 -1.11 -7.99 -20.25
N GLU A 262 -2.06 -8.65 -19.60
CA GLU A 262 -3.32 -8.06 -19.17
C GLU A 262 -3.59 -8.46 -17.71
N GLY A 263 -3.30 -7.55 -16.79
CA GLY A 263 -3.31 -7.84 -15.35
C GLY A 263 -2.33 -8.96 -15.00
N ASN A 264 -2.85 -10.08 -14.49
CA ASN A 264 -2.05 -11.28 -14.18
C ASN A 264 -2.04 -12.29 -15.33
N ASN A 265 -2.88 -12.09 -16.35
CA ASN A 265 -2.97 -12.97 -17.49
C ASN A 265 -2.02 -12.53 -18.61
N LEU A 266 -1.67 -13.48 -19.46
CA LEU A 266 -0.87 -13.23 -20.65
C LEU A 266 -1.66 -13.64 -21.90
N HIS A 267 -1.38 -12.96 -22.99
CA HIS A 267 -1.95 -13.20 -24.29
C HIS A 267 -0.85 -13.45 -25.32
N TYR A 268 -1.02 -14.50 -26.12
CA TYR A 268 -0.13 -14.88 -27.19
C TYR A 268 -0.91 -15.10 -28.48
N ASP A 269 -0.49 -14.42 -29.54
CA ASP A 269 -1.08 -14.57 -30.87
C ASP A 269 -0.35 -15.71 -31.60
N LEU A 270 -1.00 -16.88 -31.71
CA LEU A 270 -0.45 -18.04 -32.41
C LEU A 270 -0.94 -18.09 -33.84
N TYR A 271 -0.04 -17.90 -34.80
CA TYR A 271 -0.34 -18.07 -36.21
C TYR A 271 -0.10 -19.52 -36.65
N ILE A 272 -1.13 -20.15 -37.23
CA ILE A 272 -1.07 -21.53 -37.74
C ILE A 272 -1.40 -21.55 -39.22
N SER A 273 -0.85 -22.54 -39.94
CA SER A 273 -1.15 -22.69 -41.36
C SER A 273 -2.56 -23.26 -41.55
N PHE A 274 -3.18 -22.99 -42.70
CA PHE A 274 -4.50 -23.55 -43.03
C PHE A 274 -4.52 -25.10 -43.00
N PRO A 275 -3.51 -25.82 -43.53
CA PRO A 275 -3.42 -27.28 -43.37
C PRO A 275 -3.34 -27.72 -41.90
N ASP A 276 -2.55 -27.04 -41.08
CA ASP A 276 -2.43 -27.35 -39.63
C ASP A 276 -3.77 -27.17 -38.89
N ALA A 277 -4.57 -26.19 -39.30
CA ALA A 277 -5.90 -25.95 -38.74
C ALA A 277 -6.89 -27.07 -39.09
N ILE A 278 -6.81 -27.60 -40.32
CA ILE A 278 -7.67 -28.70 -40.80
C ILE A 278 -7.27 -30.03 -40.16
N LEU A 279 -6.00 -30.40 -40.28
CA LEU A 279 -5.50 -31.72 -39.88
C LEU A 279 -5.24 -31.83 -38.37
N GLY A 280 -5.15 -30.68 -37.69
CA GLY A 280 -4.61 -30.60 -36.36
C GLY A 280 -3.08 -30.65 -36.39
N ALA A 281 -2.46 -30.05 -35.38
CA ALA A 281 -1.01 -29.97 -35.29
C ALA A 281 -0.56 -29.87 -33.84
N SER A 282 0.70 -30.22 -33.57
CA SER A 282 1.34 -29.89 -32.30
C SER A 282 2.31 -28.75 -32.52
N LYS A 283 2.11 -27.63 -31.82
CA LYS A 283 2.96 -26.44 -31.91
C LYS A 283 3.61 -26.14 -30.56
N GLU A 284 4.83 -25.64 -30.63
CA GLU A 284 5.56 -25.15 -29.48
C GLU A 284 5.32 -23.64 -29.35
N ILE A 285 4.92 -23.19 -28.17
CA ILE A 285 4.65 -21.78 -27.87
C ILE A 285 5.57 -21.27 -26.76
N PRO A 286 5.96 -19.98 -26.79
CA PRO A 286 6.72 -19.37 -25.71
C PRO A 286 5.83 -19.18 -24.47
N THR A 287 6.38 -19.48 -23.31
CA THR A 287 5.83 -19.13 -22.00
C THR A 287 6.86 -18.27 -21.26
N ILE A 288 6.50 -17.69 -20.11
CA ILE A 288 7.43 -16.85 -19.33
C ILE A 288 8.65 -17.66 -18.85
N SER A 289 8.45 -18.92 -18.50
CA SER A 289 9.48 -19.81 -17.96
C SER A 289 10.11 -20.74 -18.99
N GLY A 290 9.84 -20.52 -20.28
CA GLY A 290 10.42 -21.32 -21.36
C GLY A 290 9.43 -21.55 -22.50
N LYS A 291 9.14 -22.82 -22.79
CA LYS A 291 8.26 -23.21 -23.89
C LYS A 291 7.28 -24.28 -23.46
N ALA A 292 6.08 -24.26 -24.05
CA ALA A 292 5.06 -25.27 -23.84
C ALA A 292 4.60 -25.85 -25.18
N ARG A 293 4.38 -27.16 -25.22
CA ARG A 293 3.81 -27.82 -26.39
C ARG A 293 2.30 -27.88 -26.25
N ILE A 294 1.60 -27.38 -27.24
CA ILE A 294 0.13 -27.44 -27.31
C ILE A 294 -0.31 -28.34 -28.46
N LYS A 295 -1.45 -28.99 -28.28
CA LYS A 295 -2.15 -29.71 -29.33
C LYS A 295 -3.27 -28.82 -29.86
N ILE A 296 -3.29 -28.65 -31.18
CA ILE A 296 -4.35 -27.99 -31.92
C ILE A 296 -5.22 -29.11 -32.49
N ASP A 297 -6.50 -29.07 -32.15
CA ASP A 297 -7.44 -30.07 -32.63
C ASP A 297 -7.73 -29.86 -34.12
N PRO A 298 -7.98 -30.95 -34.88
CA PRO A 298 -8.46 -30.85 -36.25
C PRO A 298 -9.73 -30.00 -36.35
N GLY A 299 -9.85 -29.19 -37.41
CA GLY A 299 -10.98 -28.29 -37.61
C GLY A 299 -10.98 -27.07 -36.68
N THR A 300 -9.82 -26.66 -36.16
CA THR A 300 -9.73 -25.46 -35.30
C THR A 300 -10.00 -24.19 -36.11
N GLN A 301 -11.04 -23.45 -35.71
CA GLN A 301 -11.41 -22.17 -36.32
C GLN A 301 -10.49 -21.02 -35.87
N SER A 302 -10.34 -20.03 -36.75
CA SER A 302 -9.61 -18.80 -36.43
C SER A 302 -10.36 -18.00 -35.36
N GLY A 303 -9.61 -17.41 -34.42
CA GLY A 303 -10.15 -16.71 -33.27
C GLY A 303 -10.55 -17.61 -32.10
N LYS A 304 -10.35 -18.94 -32.19
CA LYS A 304 -10.46 -19.84 -31.03
C LYS A 304 -9.39 -19.46 -30.01
N THR A 305 -9.79 -19.23 -28.77
CA THR A 305 -8.86 -18.98 -27.66
C THR A 305 -8.66 -20.25 -26.84
N LEU A 306 -7.41 -20.69 -26.71
CA LEU A 306 -7.02 -21.78 -25.83
C LEU A 306 -6.48 -21.20 -24.52
N ARG A 307 -6.90 -21.75 -23.38
CA ARG A 307 -6.47 -21.29 -22.06
C ARG A 307 -5.52 -22.30 -21.42
N LEU A 308 -4.30 -21.87 -21.14
CA LEU A 308 -3.36 -22.59 -20.29
C LEU A 308 -3.42 -22.02 -18.88
N LYS A 309 -3.99 -22.79 -17.95
CA LYS A 309 -4.07 -22.43 -16.52
C LYS A 309 -2.67 -22.40 -15.90
N ASN A 310 -2.45 -21.49 -14.95
CA ASN A 310 -1.20 -21.35 -14.18
C ASN A 310 0.04 -21.07 -15.03
N LYS A 311 -0.12 -20.47 -16.20
CA LYS A 311 0.99 -20.06 -17.10
C LYS A 311 1.07 -18.55 -17.31
N GLY A 312 0.32 -17.77 -16.53
CA GLY A 312 0.44 -16.31 -16.43
C GLY A 312 1.37 -15.88 -15.28
N LEU A 313 1.17 -14.66 -14.79
CA LEU A 313 1.98 -14.06 -13.72
C LEU A 313 1.43 -14.42 -12.33
N PRO A 314 2.30 -14.49 -11.30
CA PRO A 314 1.86 -14.69 -9.93
C PRO A 314 1.09 -13.46 -9.43
N ASN A 315 0.12 -13.67 -8.56
CA ASN A 315 -0.58 -12.58 -7.88
C ASN A 315 0.26 -12.06 -6.70
N ILE A 316 0.35 -10.74 -6.54
CA ILE A 316 1.12 -10.12 -5.44
C ILE A 316 0.34 -10.11 -4.11
N GLU A 317 -0.99 -10.05 -4.18
CA GLU A 317 -1.86 -9.90 -3.00
C GLU A 317 -2.34 -11.25 -2.42
N GLY A 318 -2.07 -12.37 -3.10
CA GLY A 318 -2.58 -13.67 -2.67
C GLY A 318 -1.92 -14.85 -3.37
N TYR A 319 -2.46 -16.04 -3.11
CA TYR A 319 -1.95 -17.28 -3.69
C TYR A 319 -2.59 -17.53 -5.07
N GLY A 320 -1.75 -17.69 -6.10
CA GLY A 320 -2.20 -18.13 -7.42
C GLY A 320 -1.41 -17.55 -8.58
N TYR A 321 -1.63 -18.13 -9.75
CA TYR A 321 -1.06 -17.70 -11.01
C TYR A 321 -2.17 -17.35 -11.99
N GLY A 322 -1.94 -16.34 -12.81
CA GLY A 322 -2.78 -16.06 -13.97
C GLY A 322 -2.72 -17.16 -15.02
N SER A 323 -3.48 -16.97 -16.09
CA SER A 323 -3.53 -17.88 -17.23
C SER A 323 -2.85 -17.28 -18.46
N LEU A 324 -2.35 -18.15 -19.34
CA LEU A 324 -1.92 -17.75 -20.68
C LEU A 324 -3.04 -18.09 -21.66
N PHE A 325 -3.55 -17.07 -22.35
CA PHE A 325 -4.54 -17.17 -23.41
C PHE A 325 -3.82 -17.16 -24.75
N ILE A 326 -4.08 -18.19 -25.55
CA ILE A 326 -3.49 -18.37 -26.87
C ILE A 326 -4.60 -18.11 -27.88
N HIS A 327 -4.47 -17.03 -28.63
CA HIS A 327 -5.40 -16.68 -29.70
C HIS A 327 -4.90 -17.33 -30.99
N VAL A 328 -5.66 -18.31 -31.49
CA VAL A 328 -5.28 -19.05 -32.69
C VAL A 328 -5.74 -18.25 -33.92
N ASN A 329 -4.79 -17.83 -34.75
CA ASN A 329 -5.03 -17.12 -35.99
C ASN A 329 -4.61 -18.00 -37.17
N VAL A 330 -5.55 -18.32 -38.05
CA VAL A 330 -5.23 -19.08 -39.26
C VAL A 330 -4.62 -18.14 -40.30
N TRP A 331 -3.40 -18.42 -40.71
CA TRP A 331 -2.66 -17.63 -41.68
C TRP A 331 -2.94 -18.08 -43.11
N THR A 332 -3.44 -17.15 -43.92
CA THR A 332 -3.67 -17.37 -45.36
C THR A 332 -2.47 -16.84 -46.17
N PRO A 333 -1.80 -17.69 -46.97
CA PRO A 333 -0.66 -17.25 -47.77
C PRO A 333 -1.08 -16.25 -48.87
N ARG A 334 -0.26 -15.23 -49.10
CA ARG A 334 -0.51 -14.19 -50.14
C ARG A 334 -0.07 -14.59 -51.54
N LYS A 335 0.79 -15.60 -51.66
CA LYS A 335 1.33 -16.11 -52.92
C LYS A 335 1.21 -17.63 -52.92
N ILE A 336 0.75 -18.19 -54.03
CA ILE A 336 0.62 -19.63 -54.26
C ILE A 336 1.18 -20.00 -55.63
N ASN A 337 1.74 -21.20 -55.75
CA ASN A 337 2.21 -21.74 -57.02
C ASN A 337 1.04 -22.34 -57.84
N GLU A 338 1.31 -22.78 -59.06
CA GLU A 338 0.29 -23.30 -59.98
C GLU A 338 -0.32 -24.62 -59.48
N GLU A 339 0.49 -25.51 -58.90
CA GLU A 339 0.01 -26.76 -58.29
C GLU A 339 -0.97 -26.51 -57.12
N GLN A 340 -0.64 -25.58 -56.23
CA GLN A 340 -1.51 -25.18 -55.11
C GLN A 340 -2.79 -24.53 -55.61
N ARG A 341 -2.73 -23.72 -56.67
CA ARG A 341 -3.92 -23.12 -57.29
C ARG A 341 -4.89 -24.20 -57.77
N ILE A 342 -4.39 -25.17 -58.54
CA ILE A 342 -5.19 -26.30 -59.04
C ILE A 342 -5.80 -27.09 -57.87
N PHE A 343 -5.04 -27.31 -56.79
CA PHE A 343 -5.53 -27.98 -55.59
C PHE A 343 -6.72 -27.23 -54.95
N PHE A 344 -6.59 -25.93 -54.70
CA PHE A 344 -7.66 -25.14 -54.09
C PHE A 344 -8.88 -24.95 -55.00
N GLU A 345 -8.69 -24.88 -56.32
CA GLU A 345 -9.79 -24.85 -57.29
C GLU A 345 -10.64 -26.12 -57.25
N LYS A 346 -10.00 -27.30 -57.11
CA LYS A 346 -10.73 -28.56 -56.91
C LYS A 346 -11.51 -28.55 -55.59
N MET A 347 -10.90 -28.03 -54.53
CA MET A 347 -11.55 -27.96 -53.20
C MET A 347 -12.70 -26.96 -53.15
N ARG A 348 -12.73 -25.94 -54.03
CA ARG A 348 -13.79 -24.93 -54.08
C ARG A 348 -15.19 -25.50 -54.36
N LYS A 349 -15.28 -26.68 -54.98
CA LYS A 349 -16.55 -27.37 -55.28
C LYS A 349 -16.98 -28.34 -54.20
N ASN A 350 -16.17 -28.57 -53.17
CA ASN A 350 -16.44 -29.54 -52.12
C ASN A 350 -17.27 -28.90 -51.00
N GLU A 351 -18.34 -29.58 -50.59
CA GLU A 351 -19.31 -29.14 -49.57
C GLU A 351 -18.62 -28.71 -48.26
N ASN A 352 -17.56 -29.42 -47.86
CA ASN A 352 -16.84 -29.16 -46.60
C ASN A 352 -16.08 -27.81 -46.54
N PHE A 353 -15.85 -27.16 -47.69
CA PHE A 353 -15.19 -25.86 -47.75
C PHE A 353 -16.18 -24.69 -47.89
N PHE A 354 -17.48 -24.98 -47.94
CA PHE A 354 -18.49 -23.94 -47.82
C PHE A 354 -18.65 -23.54 -46.35
N PRO A 355 -18.57 -22.24 -46.02
CA PRO A 355 -18.70 -21.78 -44.65
C PRO A 355 -20.14 -21.99 -44.15
N HIS A 356 -20.28 -22.79 -43.10
CA HIS A 356 -21.53 -22.99 -42.37
C HIS A 356 -21.35 -22.49 -40.93
N PRO A 357 -21.37 -21.17 -40.70
CA PRO A 357 -21.24 -20.63 -39.35
C PRO A 357 -22.41 -21.14 -38.50
N GLY A 358 -22.10 -21.92 -37.47
CA GLY A 358 -23.10 -22.45 -36.55
C GLY A 358 -23.62 -21.36 -35.59
N ASN A 359 -24.82 -21.55 -35.02
CA ASN A 359 -25.40 -20.63 -34.03
C ASN A 359 -24.53 -20.43 -32.76
N SER A 360 -23.55 -21.30 -32.52
CA SER A 360 -22.58 -21.21 -31.41
C SER A 360 -21.38 -20.30 -31.71
N GLU A 361 -21.16 -19.94 -32.98
CA GLU A 361 -20.04 -19.10 -33.40
C GLU A 361 -20.48 -17.64 -33.45
N LYS A 362 -20.22 -16.90 -32.36
CA LYS A 362 -20.53 -15.47 -32.29
C LYS A 362 -19.82 -14.72 -33.43
N SER A 363 -20.57 -13.87 -34.14
CA SER A 363 -20.00 -13.01 -35.18
C SER A 363 -18.93 -12.10 -34.57
N PHE A 364 -18.01 -11.61 -35.41
CA PHE A 364 -17.03 -10.61 -35.00
C PHE A 364 -17.72 -9.39 -34.38
N PHE A 365 -18.82 -8.94 -34.97
CA PHE A 365 -19.61 -7.81 -34.46
C PHE A 365 -20.28 -8.10 -33.12
N ASP A 366 -20.75 -9.32 -32.88
CA ASP A 366 -21.36 -9.70 -31.60
C ASP A 366 -20.31 -9.68 -30.49
N ARG A 367 -19.11 -10.18 -30.76
CA ARG A 367 -17.97 -10.14 -29.83
C ARG A 367 -17.56 -8.71 -29.49
N VAL A 368 -17.51 -7.83 -30.49
CA VAL A 368 -17.19 -6.40 -30.28
C VAL A 368 -18.29 -5.71 -29.48
N ARG A 369 -19.57 -5.96 -29.79
CA ARG A 369 -20.70 -5.39 -29.04
C ARG A 369 -20.66 -5.78 -27.56
N GLU A 370 -20.33 -7.03 -27.25
CA GLU A 370 -20.14 -7.51 -25.86
C GLU A 370 -18.95 -6.89 -25.14
N MET A 371 -17.93 -6.37 -25.84
CA MET A 371 -16.81 -5.67 -25.20
C MET A 371 -17.12 -4.21 -24.86
N PHE A 372 -18.14 -3.62 -25.49
CA PHE A 372 -18.55 -2.22 -25.31
C PHE A 372 -19.89 -2.03 -24.60
N SER A 373 -20.59 -3.13 -24.30
CA SER A 373 -21.80 -3.16 -23.46
C SER A 373 -21.40 -3.60 -22.06
#